data_AF-A0AAD4N3U2-F1
#
_entry.id   AF-A0AAD4N3U2-F1
#
_cell.length_a   1.000
_cell.length_b   1.000
_cell.length_c   1.000
_cell.angle_alpha   90.00
_cell.angle_beta   90.00
_cell.angle_gamma   90.00
#
_symmetry.space_group_name_H-M   'P 1'
#
loop_
_entity.id
_entity.type
_entity.pdbx_description
1 polymer ?
#
loop_
_entity_poly.entity_id
_entity_poly.type
_entity_poly.pdbx_seq_one_letter_code
_entity_poly.pdbx_strand_id
1 'polypeptide(L)'
;MSIKRIFARQIFDSRGNPTIEVDLQTEKGIFRSKVPSGASTGVHEALELRDGDKKVLHGKGVRKAIANVNDTIAPALIAKNFQVTQQKEIDQFMIELDGTESKSKFGANAILGVSLAVCQAGAAHKGLPLYQYIAELAGTKKVILPVPAFNVINGGSHAGNKLAMQEFMILPTGAKNFTEAMQIGTEIYHHLKNVIKKRYGLDATAVGDEGGFAPNIQSATEALDLIKESIEVAGYTGKVKIGLDVAASEFHKDGKYDLDFKSGKEDPQHIITGPQLADVYKKFIQDYPVVSIEDAFDQDDWENWSQFQASIDIQLVGDDLTVTNPKRIEQAAQKKACNCLLLKVSKRLL
;
A
#
# COMPACT_ATOMS: atom_id res chain seq x y z
N MET A 1 31.99 -6.23 0.30
CA MET A 1 31.53 -6.60 -1.06
C MET A 1 31.28 -5.34 -1.84
N SER A 2 32.01 -5.15 -2.93
CA SER A 2 31.76 -4.05 -3.84
C SER A 2 30.79 -4.47 -4.95
N ILE A 3 30.07 -3.49 -5.48
CA ILE A 3 29.14 -3.66 -6.59
C ILE A 3 29.94 -3.91 -7.87
N LYS A 4 29.70 -5.03 -8.56
CA LYS A 4 30.38 -5.37 -9.82
C LYS A 4 29.58 -4.96 -11.05
N ARG A 5 28.26 -5.10 -10.98
CA ARG A 5 27.34 -4.75 -12.07
C ARG A 5 25.97 -4.43 -11.49
N ILE A 6 25.29 -3.48 -12.12
CA ILE A 6 23.86 -3.23 -11.93
C ILE A 6 23.22 -3.28 -13.31
N PHE A 7 22.06 -3.90 -13.43
CA PHE A 7 21.31 -3.99 -14.68
C PHE A 7 19.80 -3.97 -14.42
N ALA A 8 19.11 -3.04 -15.07
CA ALA A 8 17.66 -2.93 -15.06
C ALA A 8 17.02 -3.50 -16.33
N ARG A 9 15.83 -4.09 -16.17
CA ARG A 9 14.97 -4.54 -17.26
C ARG A 9 13.50 -4.26 -16.98
N GLN A 10 12.69 -4.33 -18.03
CA GLN A 10 11.24 -4.24 -17.91
C GLN A 10 10.67 -5.63 -17.58
N ILE A 11 9.76 -5.67 -16.62
CA ILE A 11 8.89 -6.82 -16.32
C ILE A 11 7.43 -6.32 -16.24
N PHE A 12 6.49 -7.19 -15.87
CA PHE A 12 5.08 -6.84 -15.71
C PHE A 12 4.64 -7.07 -14.26
N ASP A 13 3.83 -6.15 -13.74
CA ASP A 13 3.20 -6.24 -12.41
C ASP A 13 1.97 -7.16 -12.43
N SER A 14 1.30 -7.31 -11.28
CA SER A 14 0.11 -8.16 -11.12
C SER A 14 -1.07 -7.75 -11.99
N ARG A 15 -1.11 -6.50 -12.47
CA ARG A 15 -2.17 -5.93 -13.32
C ARG A 15 -1.77 -5.95 -14.81
N GLY A 16 -0.62 -6.54 -15.15
CA GLY A 16 -0.10 -6.56 -16.51
C GLY A 16 0.44 -5.21 -17.00
N ASN A 17 0.71 -4.26 -16.10
CA ASN A 17 1.39 -3.02 -16.46
C ASN A 17 2.92 -3.21 -16.38
N PRO A 18 3.71 -2.50 -17.19
CA PRO A 18 5.16 -2.56 -17.08
C PRO A 18 5.66 -2.06 -15.72
N THR A 19 6.72 -2.67 -15.20
CA THR A 19 7.50 -2.13 -14.07
C THR A 19 8.98 -2.50 -14.23
N ILE A 20 9.84 -1.97 -13.36
CA ILE A 20 11.29 -2.17 -13.39
C ILE A 20 11.72 -3.30 -12.44
N GLU A 21 12.62 -4.14 -12.95
CA GLU A 21 13.38 -5.13 -12.18
C GLU A 21 14.87 -4.78 -12.26
N VAL A 22 15.58 -4.84 -11.13
CA VAL A 22 17.01 -4.53 -11.05
C VAL A 22 17.77 -5.73 -10.51
N ASP A 23 18.80 -6.14 -11.26
CA ASP A 23 19.81 -7.09 -10.83
C ASP A 23 21.07 -6.34 -10.37
N LEU A 24 21.54 -6.63 -9.16
CA LEU A 24 22.83 -6.21 -8.64
C LEU A 24 23.74 -7.42 -8.47
N GLN A 25 24.94 -7.36 -9.03
CA GLN A 25 25.92 -8.44 -8.95
C GLN A 25 27.09 -8.08 -8.02
N THR A 26 27.43 -9.01 -7.12
CA THR A 26 28.67 -8.98 -6.32
C THR A 26 29.42 -10.31 -6.46
N GLU A 27 30.54 -10.47 -5.76
CA GLU A 27 31.22 -11.78 -5.67
C GLU A 27 30.35 -12.89 -5.04
N LYS A 28 29.27 -12.56 -4.34
CA LYS A 28 28.33 -13.54 -3.74
C LYS A 28 27.17 -13.95 -4.66
N GLY A 29 27.06 -13.35 -5.85
CA GLY A 29 26.01 -13.70 -6.82
C GLY A 29 25.19 -12.49 -7.28
N ILE A 30 23.96 -12.76 -7.72
CA ILE A 30 23.03 -11.77 -8.25
C ILE A 30 21.86 -11.61 -7.27
N PHE A 31 21.56 -10.36 -6.92
CA PHE A 31 20.47 -9.94 -6.05
C PHE A 31 19.45 -9.17 -6.87
N ARG A 32 18.17 -9.49 -6.72
CA ARG A 32 17.12 -9.04 -7.63
C ARG A 32 15.98 -8.39 -6.88
N SER A 33 15.66 -7.17 -7.27
CA SER A 33 14.51 -6.44 -6.76
C SER A 33 13.53 -6.13 -7.90
N LYS A 34 12.25 -5.96 -7.53
CA LYS A 34 11.16 -5.57 -8.41
C LYS A 34 10.42 -4.44 -7.73
N VAL A 35 9.99 -3.44 -8.49
CA VAL A 35 9.32 -2.28 -7.93
C VAL A 35 7.80 -2.39 -8.11
N PRO A 36 6.99 -2.25 -7.04
CA PRO A 36 5.55 -2.21 -7.16
C PRO A 36 5.08 -0.87 -7.77
N SER A 37 3.85 -0.85 -8.27
CA SER A 37 3.17 0.37 -8.75
C SER A 37 1.77 0.44 -8.13
N GLY A 38 1.40 1.62 -7.60
CA GLY A 38 0.08 1.87 -7.01
C GLY A 38 -1.04 2.04 -8.04
N ALA A 39 -2.30 1.96 -7.61
CA ALA A 39 -3.48 2.29 -8.42
C ALA A 39 -3.98 3.69 -8.07
N SER A 40 -4.30 3.89 -6.79
CA SER A 40 -4.63 5.17 -6.17
C SER A 40 -3.33 5.75 -5.62
N THR A 41 -2.87 6.85 -6.22
CA THR A 41 -1.60 7.49 -5.85
C THR A 41 -1.87 8.89 -5.31
N GLY A 42 -1.46 9.14 -4.08
CA GLY A 42 -1.52 10.46 -3.46
C GLY A 42 -0.70 11.48 -4.26
N VAL A 43 -1.15 12.73 -4.27
CA VAL A 43 -0.54 13.78 -5.12
C VAL A 43 0.87 14.19 -4.68
N HIS A 44 1.28 13.74 -3.49
CA HIS A 44 2.56 14.08 -2.86
C HIS A 44 3.60 12.95 -2.90
N GLU A 45 3.32 11.85 -3.59
CA GLU A 45 4.24 10.72 -3.73
C GLU A 45 5.49 11.08 -4.54
N ALA A 46 6.56 10.31 -4.33
CA ALA A 46 7.71 10.31 -5.24
C ALA A 46 7.28 9.83 -6.64
N LEU A 47 7.85 10.43 -7.69
CA LEU A 47 7.37 10.22 -9.05
C LEU A 47 7.74 8.82 -9.57
N GLU A 48 6.75 7.98 -9.87
CA GLU A 48 6.96 6.81 -10.73
C GLU A 48 7.14 7.26 -12.19
N LEU A 49 8.37 7.14 -12.73
CA LEU A 49 8.65 7.60 -14.08
C LEU A 49 8.13 6.62 -15.13
N ARG A 50 7.18 7.09 -15.94
CA ARG A 50 6.59 6.41 -17.10
C ARG A 50 7.03 7.03 -18.42
N ASP A 51 7.00 6.25 -19.50
CA ASP A 51 7.43 6.70 -20.83
C ASP A 51 6.47 7.72 -21.45
N GLY A 52 5.17 7.60 -21.20
CA GLY A 52 4.12 8.52 -21.67
C GLY A 52 3.71 8.34 -23.14
N ASP A 53 4.29 7.38 -23.86
CA ASP A 53 3.90 7.08 -25.24
C ASP A 53 2.60 6.26 -25.30
N LYS A 54 1.47 6.94 -25.53
CA LYS A 54 0.14 6.30 -25.60
C LYS A 54 0.04 5.15 -26.61
N LYS A 55 0.92 5.08 -27.61
CA LYS A 55 0.93 4.01 -28.62
C LYS A 55 1.59 2.72 -28.12
N VAL A 56 2.38 2.79 -27.05
CA VAL A 56 3.14 1.66 -26.52
C VAL A 56 2.73 1.41 -25.08
N LEU A 57 2.15 0.23 -24.81
CA LEU A 57 1.77 -0.18 -23.45
C LEU A 57 0.88 0.89 -22.75
N HIS A 58 0.00 1.54 -23.53
CA HIS A 58 -0.89 2.61 -23.07
C HIS A 58 -0.19 3.79 -22.38
N GLY A 59 1.06 4.08 -22.73
CA GLY A 59 1.87 5.13 -22.09
C GLY A 59 2.56 4.70 -20.80
N LYS A 60 2.36 3.46 -20.35
CA LYS A 60 2.88 2.95 -19.08
C LYS A 60 4.24 2.25 -19.17
N GLY A 61 4.93 2.35 -20.31
CA GLY A 61 6.30 1.85 -20.45
C GLY A 61 7.25 2.47 -19.40
N VAL A 62 8.36 1.78 -19.11
CA VAL A 62 9.36 2.21 -18.10
C VAL A 62 10.78 2.28 -18.67
N ARG A 63 10.91 2.45 -20.00
CA ARG A 63 12.22 2.47 -20.68
C ARG A 63 13.09 3.63 -20.21
N LYS A 64 12.51 4.79 -19.94
CA LYS A 64 13.24 5.95 -19.38
C LYS A 64 13.85 5.63 -18.01
N ALA A 65 13.07 5.04 -17.11
CA ALA A 65 13.57 4.62 -15.80
C ALA A 65 14.68 3.55 -15.90
N ILE A 66 14.53 2.59 -16.82
CA ILE A 66 15.57 1.58 -17.10
C ILE A 66 16.86 2.21 -17.61
N ALA A 67 16.76 3.17 -18.55
CA ALA A 67 17.92 3.90 -19.06
C ALA A 67 18.61 4.69 -17.93
N ASN A 68 17.85 5.35 -17.06
CA ASN A 68 18.41 6.04 -15.89
C ASN A 68 19.22 5.09 -14.98
N VAL A 69 18.72 3.86 -14.76
CA VAL A 69 19.49 2.85 -13.99
C VAL A 69 20.75 2.43 -14.75
N ASN A 70 20.61 1.97 -15.99
CA ASN A 70 21.70 1.34 -16.73
C ASN A 70 22.79 2.33 -17.16
N ASP A 71 22.41 3.52 -17.58
CA ASP A 71 23.31 4.47 -18.24
C ASP A 71 23.84 5.53 -17.28
N THR A 72 23.19 5.74 -16.11
CA THR A 72 23.57 6.79 -15.15
C THR A 72 23.84 6.25 -13.74
N ILE A 73 22.86 5.63 -13.08
CA ILE A 73 23.00 5.21 -11.67
C ILE A 73 24.04 4.09 -11.52
N ALA A 74 23.98 3.08 -12.38
CA ALA A 74 24.88 1.92 -12.37
C ALA A 74 26.36 2.33 -12.49
N PRO A 75 26.80 3.06 -13.54
CA PRO A 75 28.21 3.45 -13.65
C PRO A 75 28.65 4.36 -12.50
N ALA A 76 27.77 5.26 -12.03
CA ALA A 76 28.10 6.17 -10.92
C ALA A 76 28.34 5.42 -9.60
N LEU A 77 27.48 4.45 -9.25
CA LEU A 77 27.64 3.65 -8.02
C LEU A 77 28.86 2.73 -8.07
N ILE A 78 29.13 2.10 -9.21
CA ILE A 78 30.30 1.24 -9.39
C ILE A 78 31.59 2.06 -9.24
N ALA A 79 31.64 3.27 -9.82
CA ALA A 79 32.79 4.16 -9.72
C ALA A 79 33.07 4.63 -8.28
N LYS A 80 32.02 4.79 -7.45
CA LYS A 80 32.18 5.14 -6.02
C LYS A 80 32.74 4.01 -5.17
N ASN A 81 32.66 2.75 -5.65
CA ASN A 81 33.17 1.56 -4.96
C ASN A 81 32.64 1.41 -3.51
N PHE A 82 31.36 1.77 -3.29
CA PHE A 82 30.69 1.55 -2.02
C PHE A 82 30.65 0.06 -1.65
N GLN A 83 30.64 -0.21 -0.34
CA GLN A 83 30.29 -1.52 0.18
C GLN A 83 28.77 -1.63 0.25
N VAL A 84 28.21 -2.76 -0.20
CA VAL A 84 26.74 -3.00 -0.18
C VAL A 84 26.10 -2.94 1.21
N THR A 85 26.89 -2.92 2.29
CA THR A 85 26.40 -2.71 3.65
C THR A 85 26.16 -1.24 4.02
N GLN A 86 26.61 -0.30 3.19
CA GLN A 86 26.52 1.14 3.39
C GLN A 86 25.19 1.66 2.80
N GLN A 87 24.07 1.08 3.24
CA GLN A 87 22.74 1.37 2.68
C GLN A 87 22.45 2.88 2.69
N LYS A 88 22.68 3.54 3.83
CA LYS A 88 22.43 4.98 3.99
C LYS A 88 23.26 5.82 3.02
N GLU A 89 24.54 5.52 2.89
CA GLU A 89 25.45 6.27 2.01
C GLU A 89 25.13 6.06 0.54
N ILE A 90 24.74 4.84 0.15
CA ILE A 90 24.35 4.51 -1.22
C ILE A 90 23.03 5.20 -1.59
N ASP A 91 22.02 5.12 -0.71
CA ASP A 91 20.73 5.78 -0.93
C ASP A 91 20.89 7.29 -1.01
N GLN A 92 21.64 7.88 -0.07
CA GLN A 92 21.94 9.32 -0.06
C GLN A 92 22.65 9.75 -1.35
N PHE A 93 23.62 8.96 -1.82
CA PHE A 93 24.30 9.25 -3.09
C PHE A 93 23.34 9.22 -4.28
N MET A 94 22.42 8.26 -4.36
CA MET A 94 21.43 8.22 -5.45
C MET A 94 20.45 9.39 -5.37
N ILE A 95 20.05 9.80 -4.17
CA ILE A 95 19.19 10.97 -3.94
C ILE A 95 19.89 12.25 -4.40
N GLU A 96 21.16 12.43 -4.06
CA GLU A 96 21.96 13.58 -4.49
C GLU A 96 22.20 13.58 -6.00
N LEU A 97 22.42 12.40 -6.60
CA LEU A 97 22.63 12.26 -8.03
C LEU A 97 21.35 12.59 -8.84
N ASP A 98 20.18 12.26 -8.28
CA ASP A 98 18.89 12.70 -8.81
C ASP A 98 18.73 14.22 -8.64
N GLY A 99 18.94 14.72 -7.42
CA GLY A 99 18.95 16.15 -7.10
C GLY A 99 17.57 16.80 -7.05
N THR A 100 16.47 16.04 -7.08
CA THR A 100 15.10 16.56 -6.99
C THR A 100 14.39 16.05 -5.73
N GLU A 101 13.43 16.82 -5.20
CA GLU A 101 12.69 16.42 -3.99
C GLU A 101 11.82 15.18 -4.21
N SER A 102 11.17 15.08 -5.38
CA SER A 102 10.26 14.00 -5.74
C SER A 102 10.90 12.87 -6.55
N LYS A 103 12.22 12.89 -6.72
CA LYS A 103 12.97 11.90 -7.54
C LYS A 103 12.53 11.90 -9.01
N SER A 104 12.13 13.07 -9.51
CA SER A 104 11.53 13.23 -10.83
C SER A 104 12.53 13.14 -11.99
N LYS A 105 13.83 13.30 -11.72
CA LYS A 105 14.88 13.19 -12.75
C LYS A 105 15.08 11.73 -13.17
N PHE A 106 15.24 10.82 -12.19
CA PHE A 106 15.46 9.41 -12.48
C PHE A 106 14.20 8.56 -12.41
N GLY A 107 13.21 9.00 -11.65
CA GLY A 107 12.07 8.21 -11.22
C GLY A 107 12.36 7.49 -9.92
N ALA A 108 11.42 7.55 -8.98
CA ALA A 108 11.47 6.84 -7.71
C ALA A 108 11.59 5.32 -7.93
N ASN A 109 10.98 4.81 -9.00
CA ASN A 109 11.08 3.41 -9.41
C ASN A 109 12.51 2.99 -9.81
N ALA A 110 13.28 3.86 -10.50
CA ALA A 110 14.68 3.58 -10.83
C ALA A 110 15.55 3.46 -9.55
N ILE A 111 15.44 4.44 -8.66
CA ILE A 111 16.23 4.49 -7.42
C ILE A 111 15.84 3.33 -6.48
N LEU A 112 14.54 3.03 -6.37
CA LEU A 112 14.04 1.98 -5.47
C LEU A 112 14.53 0.60 -5.86
N GLY A 113 14.51 0.29 -7.16
CA GLY A 113 15.03 -0.97 -7.66
C GLY A 113 16.47 -1.19 -7.22
N VAL A 114 17.33 -0.19 -7.41
CA VAL A 114 18.74 -0.29 -6.99
C VAL A 114 18.87 -0.41 -5.47
N SER A 115 18.16 0.44 -4.71
CA SER A 115 18.20 0.45 -3.24
C SER A 115 17.83 -0.90 -2.61
N LEU A 116 16.75 -1.54 -3.09
CA LEU A 116 16.32 -2.84 -2.62
C LEU A 116 17.31 -3.96 -2.98
N ALA A 117 17.90 -3.91 -4.18
CA ALA A 117 18.91 -4.88 -4.60
C ALA A 117 20.20 -4.75 -3.78
N VAL A 118 20.58 -3.51 -3.42
CA VAL A 118 21.68 -3.22 -2.48
C VAL A 118 21.38 -3.82 -1.10
N CYS A 119 20.17 -3.62 -0.57
CA CYS A 119 19.78 -4.15 0.73
C CYS A 119 19.87 -5.70 0.79
N GLN A 120 19.39 -6.39 -0.26
CA GLN A 120 19.54 -7.84 -0.39
C GLN A 120 21.01 -8.28 -0.44
N ALA A 121 21.85 -7.56 -1.20
CA ALA A 121 23.28 -7.82 -1.27
C ALA A 121 23.98 -7.57 0.06
N GLY A 122 23.56 -6.54 0.81
CA GLY A 122 24.04 -6.23 2.16
C GLY A 122 23.75 -7.35 3.15
N ALA A 123 22.53 -7.90 3.13
CA ALA A 123 22.15 -9.05 3.94
C ALA A 123 23.02 -10.28 3.64
N ALA A 124 23.17 -10.60 2.35
CA ALA A 124 24.02 -11.70 1.92
C ALA A 124 25.50 -11.46 2.26
N HIS A 125 25.99 -10.22 2.19
CA HIS A 125 27.34 -9.87 2.61
C HIS A 125 27.58 -10.23 4.08
N LYS A 126 26.64 -9.84 4.95
CA LYS A 126 26.64 -10.11 6.39
C LYS A 126 26.34 -11.57 6.76
N GLY A 127 25.87 -12.39 5.81
CA GLY A 127 25.44 -13.76 6.09
C GLY A 127 24.14 -13.82 6.91
N LEU A 128 23.30 -12.79 6.80
CA LEU A 128 22.04 -12.67 7.51
C LEU A 128 20.86 -12.89 6.55
N PRO A 129 19.74 -13.49 7.02
CA PRO A 129 18.45 -13.33 6.38
C PRO A 129 18.10 -11.84 6.21
N LEU A 130 17.42 -11.51 5.11
CA LEU A 130 17.08 -10.12 4.77
C LEU A 130 16.37 -9.36 5.91
N TYR A 131 15.41 -10.01 6.58
CA TYR A 131 14.66 -9.38 7.68
C TYR A 131 15.54 -9.03 8.89
N GLN A 132 16.59 -9.83 9.16
CA GLN A 132 17.54 -9.53 10.25
C GLN A 132 18.47 -8.38 9.87
N TYR A 133 18.87 -8.31 8.60
CA TYR A 133 19.68 -7.20 8.10
C TYR A 133 18.88 -5.88 8.11
N ILE A 134 17.62 -5.91 7.70
CA ILE A 134 16.72 -4.74 7.82
C ILE A 134 16.55 -4.34 9.28
N ALA A 135 16.42 -5.31 10.20
CA ALA A 135 16.36 -5.01 11.63
C ALA A 135 17.64 -4.34 12.15
N GLU A 136 18.83 -4.78 11.70
CA GLU A 136 20.11 -4.13 11.99
C GLU A 136 20.14 -2.68 11.47
N LEU A 137 19.73 -2.46 10.21
CA LEU A 137 19.64 -1.12 9.61
C LEU A 137 18.70 -0.19 10.36
N ALA A 138 17.56 -0.72 10.83
CA ALA A 138 16.56 0.01 11.59
C ALA A 138 16.89 0.14 13.10
N GLY A 139 18.01 -0.42 13.57
CA GLY A 139 18.36 -0.43 15.00
C GLY A 139 17.40 -1.26 15.87
N THR A 140 16.66 -2.19 15.28
CA THR A 140 15.63 -3.01 15.94
C THR A 140 16.22 -4.31 16.48
N LYS A 141 16.13 -4.53 17.79
CA LYS A 141 16.68 -5.74 18.45
C LYS A 141 15.78 -6.96 18.36
N LYS A 142 14.46 -6.77 18.39
CA LYS A 142 13.46 -7.84 18.41
C LYS A 142 12.59 -7.73 17.17
N VAL A 143 12.71 -8.70 16.28
CA VAL A 143 11.81 -8.84 15.14
C VAL A 143 10.48 -9.44 15.61
N ILE A 144 9.37 -8.90 15.11
CA ILE A 144 8.01 -9.31 15.46
C ILE A 144 7.32 -9.77 14.18
N LEU A 145 6.59 -10.89 14.25
CA LEU A 145 5.71 -11.30 13.16
C LEU A 145 4.44 -10.45 13.19
N PRO A 146 4.00 -9.89 12.04
CA PRO A 146 2.85 -9.00 12.01
C PRO A 146 1.53 -9.77 12.15
N VAL A 147 0.47 -9.07 12.55
CA VAL A 147 -0.89 -9.54 12.24
C VAL A 147 -1.13 -9.23 10.77
N PRO A 148 -1.46 -10.23 9.92
CA PRO A 148 -1.84 -9.97 8.55
C PRO A 148 -3.22 -9.28 8.49
N ALA A 149 -3.31 -8.19 7.73
CA ALA A 149 -4.57 -7.58 7.32
C ALA A 149 -4.89 -8.05 5.90
N PHE A 150 -5.87 -8.95 5.76
CA PHE A 150 -6.22 -9.53 4.47
C PHE A 150 -7.34 -8.71 3.85
N ASN A 151 -7.10 -8.05 2.73
CA ASN A 151 -8.15 -7.45 1.92
C ASN A 151 -9.04 -8.55 1.29
N VAL A 152 -10.29 -8.66 1.73
CA VAL A 152 -11.19 -9.77 1.35
C VAL A 152 -12.41 -9.33 0.55
N ILE A 153 -12.77 -8.04 0.61
CA ILE A 153 -13.75 -7.42 -0.30
C ILE A 153 -13.15 -6.11 -0.82
N ASN A 154 -13.11 -5.98 -2.14
CA ASN A 154 -12.66 -4.78 -2.83
C ASN A 154 -13.84 -3.89 -3.25
N GLY A 155 -13.66 -2.58 -3.06
CA GLY A 155 -14.48 -1.53 -3.62
C GLY A 155 -13.61 -0.45 -4.25
N GLY A 156 -14.05 0.81 -4.17
CA GLY A 156 -13.32 1.98 -4.67
C GLY A 156 -12.80 1.81 -6.09
N SER A 157 -11.58 2.28 -6.31
CA SER A 157 -10.86 2.20 -7.59
C SER A 157 -10.32 0.78 -7.90
N HIS A 158 -10.39 -0.15 -6.95
CA HIS A 158 -9.91 -1.54 -7.10
C HIS A 158 -10.97 -2.52 -7.63
N ALA A 159 -12.23 -2.09 -7.78
CA ALA A 159 -13.33 -2.96 -8.21
C ALA A 159 -14.40 -2.25 -9.05
N GLY A 160 -14.90 -2.95 -10.08
CA GLY A 160 -16.01 -2.52 -10.93
C GLY A 160 -17.40 -2.65 -10.30
N ASN A 161 -17.53 -2.35 -9.00
CA ASN A 161 -18.80 -2.31 -8.27
C ASN A 161 -19.13 -0.86 -7.84
N LYS A 162 -20.22 -0.65 -7.10
CA LYS A 162 -20.62 0.68 -6.60
C LYS A 162 -20.05 1.07 -5.24
N LEU A 163 -19.47 0.12 -4.52
CA LEU A 163 -18.91 0.34 -3.18
C LEU A 163 -17.83 1.43 -3.22
N ALA A 164 -18.04 2.56 -2.54
CA ALA A 164 -17.08 3.67 -2.57
C ALA A 164 -15.77 3.36 -1.85
N MET A 165 -15.84 2.76 -0.66
CA MET A 165 -14.67 2.42 0.15
C MET A 165 -13.84 1.31 -0.50
N GLN A 166 -12.52 1.42 -0.45
CA GLN A 166 -11.61 0.64 -1.28
C GLN A 166 -11.36 -0.78 -0.78
N GLU A 167 -11.16 -0.96 0.53
CA GLU A 167 -10.75 -2.24 1.11
C GLU A 167 -11.49 -2.56 2.39
N PHE A 168 -11.94 -3.81 2.50
CA PHE A 168 -12.48 -4.37 3.72
C PHE A 168 -11.65 -5.58 4.12
N MET A 169 -10.92 -5.40 5.22
CA MET A 169 -9.90 -6.32 5.66
C MET A 169 -10.31 -7.13 6.88
N ILE A 170 -9.86 -8.38 6.96
CA ILE A 170 -9.91 -9.18 8.19
C ILE A 170 -8.52 -9.26 8.83
N LEU A 171 -8.48 -9.12 10.16
CA LEU A 171 -7.27 -9.14 10.97
C LEU A 171 -7.40 -10.23 12.05
N PRO A 172 -6.75 -11.38 11.91
CA PRO A 172 -6.77 -12.46 12.90
C PRO A 172 -5.97 -12.16 14.18
N THR A 173 -6.32 -11.11 14.91
CA THR A 173 -5.59 -10.64 16.11
C THR A 173 -5.63 -11.63 17.28
N GLY A 174 -6.59 -12.56 17.30
CA GLY A 174 -6.71 -13.62 18.31
C GLY A 174 -5.91 -14.89 18.00
N ALA A 175 -5.16 -14.93 16.90
CA ALA A 175 -4.28 -16.04 16.57
C ALA A 175 -3.04 -16.09 17.49
N LYS A 176 -2.54 -17.28 17.81
CA LYS A 176 -1.37 -17.47 18.68
C LYS A 176 -0.04 -17.26 17.97
N ASN A 177 -0.03 -17.37 16.64
CA ASN A 177 1.13 -17.20 15.79
C ASN A 177 0.71 -16.87 14.36
N PHE A 178 1.68 -16.49 13.52
CA PHE A 178 1.43 -16.10 12.13
C PHE A 178 0.81 -17.24 11.30
N THR A 179 1.21 -18.49 11.52
CA THR A 179 0.65 -19.65 10.80
C THR A 179 -0.84 -19.84 11.09
N GLU A 180 -1.25 -19.74 12.36
CA GLU A 180 -2.67 -19.76 12.73
C GLU A 180 -3.40 -18.54 12.16
N ALA A 181 -2.79 -17.36 12.13
CA ALA A 181 -3.38 -16.17 11.52
C ALA A 181 -3.65 -16.37 10.01
N MET A 182 -2.70 -16.95 9.28
CA MET A 182 -2.87 -17.31 7.87
C MET A 182 -3.97 -18.35 7.65
N GLN A 183 -4.05 -19.36 8.52
CA GLN A 183 -5.12 -20.37 8.46
C GLN A 183 -6.49 -19.71 8.65
N ILE A 184 -6.67 -18.92 9.72
CA ILE A 184 -7.92 -18.21 10.01
C ILE A 184 -8.33 -17.33 8.83
N GLY A 185 -7.41 -16.52 8.32
CA GLY A 185 -7.68 -15.63 7.19
C GLY A 185 -8.12 -16.38 5.92
N THR A 186 -7.42 -17.46 5.59
CA THR A 186 -7.71 -18.27 4.39
C THR A 186 -9.06 -18.98 4.49
N GLU A 187 -9.39 -19.56 5.64
CA GLU A 187 -10.67 -20.24 5.86
C GLU A 187 -11.85 -19.25 5.78
N ILE A 188 -11.71 -18.07 6.40
CA ILE A 188 -12.74 -17.02 6.31
C ILE A 188 -12.91 -16.54 4.87
N TYR A 189 -11.83 -16.34 4.12
CA TYR A 189 -11.88 -15.95 2.71
C TYR A 189 -12.64 -16.99 1.86
N HIS A 190 -12.41 -18.29 2.07
CA HIS A 190 -13.15 -19.34 1.37
C HIS A 190 -14.62 -19.41 1.78
N HIS A 191 -14.95 -19.21 3.06
CA HIS A 191 -16.34 -19.11 3.51
C HIS A 191 -17.03 -17.88 2.92
N LEU A 192 -16.36 -16.73 2.90
CA LEU A 192 -16.85 -15.50 2.28
C LEU A 192 -17.18 -15.69 0.80
N LYS A 193 -16.33 -16.40 0.05
CA LYS A 193 -16.63 -16.79 -1.34
C LYS A 193 -17.98 -17.50 -1.46
N ASN A 194 -18.25 -18.43 -0.56
CA ASN A 194 -19.49 -19.22 -0.59
C ASN A 194 -20.70 -18.39 -0.18
N VAL A 195 -20.56 -17.51 0.82
CA VAL A 195 -21.61 -16.57 1.25
C VAL A 195 -21.96 -15.62 0.10
N ILE A 196 -20.95 -15.00 -0.53
CA ILE A 196 -21.12 -14.13 -1.69
C ILE A 196 -21.79 -14.89 -2.84
N LYS A 197 -21.29 -16.09 -3.19
CA LYS A 197 -21.87 -16.92 -4.25
C LYS A 197 -23.35 -17.21 -4.02
N LYS A 198 -23.72 -17.52 -2.78
CA LYS A 198 -25.10 -17.84 -2.40
C LYS A 198 -26.01 -16.61 -2.53
N ARG A 199 -25.51 -15.41 -2.19
CA ARG A 199 -26.31 -14.18 -2.16
C ARG A 199 -26.39 -13.47 -3.52
N TYR A 200 -25.28 -13.39 -4.25
CA TYR A 200 -25.16 -12.59 -5.48
C TYR A 200 -24.84 -13.42 -6.73
N GLY A 201 -24.68 -14.74 -6.60
CA GLY A 201 -24.36 -15.63 -7.72
C GLY A 201 -22.86 -15.84 -7.94
N LEU A 202 -22.53 -16.73 -8.87
CA LEU A 202 -21.15 -17.14 -9.15
C LEU A 202 -20.26 -15.97 -9.61
N ASP A 203 -20.80 -15.09 -10.45
CA ASP A 203 -20.03 -14.01 -11.08
C ASP A 203 -19.54 -12.98 -10.04
N ALA A 204 -20.25 -12.83 -8.93
CA ALA A 204 -19.85 -11.97 -7.81
C ALA A 204 -18.62 -12.50 -7.03
N THR A 205 -18.14 -13.71 -7.33
CA THR A 205 -16.93 -14.29 -6.74
C THR A 205 -15.66 -14.07 -7.57
N ALA A 206 -15.74 -13.26 -8.63
CA ALA A 206 -14.56 -12.68 -9.24
C ALA A 206 -13.81 -11.79 -8.22
N VAL A 207 -12.51 -11.66 -8.42
CA VAL A 207 -11.63 -10.92 -7.51
C VAL A 207 -11.18 -9.61 -8.13
N GLY A 208 -10.97 -8.59 -7.29
CA GLY A 208 -10.36 -7.32 -7.68
C GLY A 208 -8.83 -7.43 -7.80
N ASP A 209 -8.18 -6.28 -7.96
CA ASP A 209 -6.72 -6.18 -8.19
C ASP A 209 -5.87 -6.84 -7.10
N GLU A 210 -6.40 -6.94 -5.87
CA GLU A 210 -5.70 -7.46 -4.69
C GLU A 210 -6.19 -8.83 -4.21
N GLY A 211 -7.07 -9.49 -4.97
CA GLY A 211 -7.54 -10.83 -4.67
C GLY A 211 -8.77 -10.90 -3.75
N GLY A 212 -9.23 -9.80 -3.15
CA GLY A 212 -10.53 -9.73 -2.49
C GLY A 212 -11.69 -9.82 -3.49
N PHE A 213 -12.88 -10.22 -3.02
CA PHE A 213 -14.05 -10.33 -3.90
C PHE A 213 -14.62 -8.96 -4.26
N ALA A 214 -15.18 -8.84 -5.46
CA ALA A 214 -15.79 -7.61 -5.94
C ALA A 214 -17.31 -7.78 -6.20
N PRO A 215 -18.12 -8.17 -5.20
CA PRO A 215 -19.56 -8.29 -5.40
C PRO A 215 -20.18 -6.92 -5.69
N ASN A 216 -21.33 -6.91 -6.36
CA ASN A 216 -22.07 -5.67 -6.67
C ASN A 216 -22.88 -5.16 -5.45
N ILE A 217 -22.18 -4.95 -4.34
CA ILE A 217 -22.76 -4.41 -3.11
C ILE A 217 -22.94 -2.89 -3.19
N GLN A 218 -24.00 -2.40 -2.55
CA GLN A 218 -24.42 -1.00 -2.65
C GLN A 218 -23.99 -0.16 -1.43
N SER A 219 -23.55 -0.79 -0.34
CA SER A 219 -23.14 -0.07 0.88
C SER A 219 -21.99 -0.75 1.63
N ALA A 220 -21.22 0.03 2.39
CA ALA A 220 -20.17 -0.49 3.26
C ALA A 220 -20.72 -1.37 4.39
N THR A 221 -21.91 -1.07 4.90
CA THR A 221 -22.61 -1.92 5.89
C THR A 221 -22.84 -3.33 5.35
N GLU A 222 -23.28 -3.45 4.08
CA GLU A 222 -23.48 -4.75 3.43
C GLU A 222 -22.16 -5.54 3.28
N ALA A 223 -21.04 -4.86 3.01
CA ALA A 223 -19.71 -5.49 3.01
C ALA A 223 -19.34 -6.03 4.40
N LEU A 224 -19.55 -5.22 5.43
CA LEU A 224 -19.27 -5.58 6.83
C LEU A 224 -20.14 -6.74 7.31
N ASP A 225 -21.42 -6.78 6.92
CA ASP A 225 -22.34 -7.88 7.23
C ASP A 225 -21.89 -9.20 6.59
N LEU A 226 -21.44 -9.17 5.33
CA LEU A 226 -20.88 -10.35 4.66
C LEU A 226 -19.64 -10.87 5.37
N ILE A 227 -18.74 -9.98 5.79
CA ILE A 227 -17.53 -10.36 6.52
C ILE A 227 -17.89 -10.94 7.89
N LYS A 228 -18.81 -10.31 8.62
CA LYS A 228 -19.29 -10.79 9.92
C LYS A 228 -19.90 -12.18 9.81
N GLU A 229 -20.81 -12.41 8.85
CA GLU A 229 -21.40 -13.73 8.60
C GLU A 229 -20.32 -14.76 8.25
N SER A 230 -19.32 -14.38 7.47
CA SER A 230 -18.23 -15.28 7.07
C SER A 230 -17.32 -15.66 8.24
N ILE A 231 -17.05 -14.73 9.15
CA ILE A 231 -16.33 -15.00 10.41
C ILE A 231 -17.12 -15.96 11.29
N GLU A 232 -18.43 -15.76 11.40
CA GLU A 232 -19.33 -16.61 12.20
C GLU A 232 -19.41 -18.04 11.63
N VAL A 233 -19.63 -18.17 10.31
CA VAL A 233 -19.70 -19.47 9.64
C VAL A 233 -18.37 -20.23 9.71
N ALA A 234 -17.24 -19.52 9.66
CA ALA A 234 -15.91 -20.12 9.82
C ALA A 234 -15.58 -20.50 11.28
N GLY A 235 -16.41 -20.12 12.26
CA GLY A 235 -16.20 -20.44 13.67
C GLY A 235 -15.12 -19.61 14.36
N TYR A 236 -14.81 -18.41 13.84
CA TYR A 236 -13.73 -17.54 14.33
C TYR A 236 -14.20 -16.26 15.03
N THR A 237 -15.49 -16.18 15.40
CA THR A 237 -16.04 -15.06 16.17
C THR A 237 -15.20 -14.76 17.41
N GLY A 238 -14.84 -13.49 17.59
CA GLY A 238 -14.01 -13.02 18.70
C GLY A 238 -12.49 -13.18 18.49
N LYS A 239 -12.04 -13.95 17.49
CA LYS A 239 -10.60 -14.05 17.12
C LYS A 239 -10.18 -13.09 16.01
N VAL A 240 -11.13 -12.46 15.33
CA VAL A 240 -10.90 -11.64 14.14
C VAL A 240 -11.49 -10.26 14.34
N LYS A 241 -10.73 -9.25 13.92
CA LYS A 241 -11.13 -7.84 13.83
C LYS A 241 -11.20 -7.41 12.37
N ILE A 242 -11.76 -6.23 12.13
CA ILE A 242 -11.90 -5.65 10.80
C ILE A 242 -11.03 -4.40 10.67
N GLY A 243 -10.41 -4.26 9.51
CA GLY A 243 -9.72 -3.04 9.07
C GLY A 243 -10.39 -2.52 7.81
N LEU A 244 -10.37 -1.21 7.61
CA LEU A 244 -10.88 -0.57 6.41
C LEU A 244 -9.79 0.27 5.79
N ASP A 245 -9.63 0.24 4.47
CA ASP A 245 -9.06 1.35 3.72
C ASP A 245 -10.21 2.01 2.94
N VAL A 246 -10.46 3.26 3.31
CA VAL A 246 -11.51 4.06 2.72
C VAL A 246 -11.03 4.66 1.39
N ALA A 247 -9.76 5.08 1.30
CA ALA A 247 -9.22 5.88 0.21
C ALA A 247 -10.09 7.13 -0.12
N ALA A 248 -10.44 7.92 0.90
CA ALA A 248 -11.45 8.98 0.76
C ALA A 248 -11.08 10.09 -0.24
N SER A 249 -9.79 10.28 -0.54
CA SER A 249 -9.35 11.20 -1.59
C SER A 249 -9.91 10.86 -2.98
N GLU A 250 -10.18 9.58 -3.27
CA GLU A 250 -10.71 9.14 -4.57
C GLU A 250 -12.14 9.63 -4.84
N PHE A 251 -12.88 9.96 -3.78
CA PHE A 251 -14.26 10.42 -3.86
C PHE A 251 -14.50 11.73 -3.10
N HIS A 252 -13.42 12.44 -2.77
CA HIS A 252 -13.49 13.80 -2.27
C HIS A 252 -13.72 14.78 -3.42
N LYS A 253 -14.74 15.63 -3.28
CA LYS A 253 -15.10 16.66 -4.25
C LYS A 253 -15.64 17.90 -3.55
N ASP A 254 -15.03 19.05 -3.84
CA ASP A 254 -15.49 20.36 -3.38
C ASP A 254 -15.69 20.46 -1.84
N GLY A 255 -14.79 19.85 -1.05
CA GLY A 255 -14.86 19.86 0.42
C GLY A 255 -15.87 18.86 1.01
N LYS A 256 -16.40 17.97 0.19
CA LYS A 256 -17.38 16.92 0.55
C LYS A 256 -16.95 15.57 -0.02
N TYR A 257 -17.69 14.52 0.32
CA TYR A 257 -17.38 13.15 -0.05
C TYR A 257 -18.58 12.51 -0.76
N ASP A 258 -18.39 12.01 -1.97
CA ASP A 258 -19.42 11.36 -2.79
C ASP A 258 -19.35 9.83 -2.65
N LEU A 259 -20.26 9.27 -1.85
CA LEU A 259 -20.31 7.82 -1.62
C LEU A 259 -20.85 7.00 -2.80
N ASP A 260 -21.22 7.64 -3.91
CA ASP A 260 -21.65 6.99 -5.17
C ASP A 260 -20.83 7.48 -6.38
N PHE A 261 -19.58 7.95 -6.16
CA PHE A 261 -18.72 8.57 -7.18
C PHE A 261 -18.53 7.75 -8.48
N LYS A 262 -18.75 6.43 -8.41
CA LYS A 262 -18.62 5.50 -9.54
C LYS A 262 -19.86 5.44 -10.44
N SER A 263 -21.01 5.97 -10.02
CA SER A 263 -22.25 5.89 -10.81
C SER A 263 -22.27 6.84 -12.00
N GLY A 264 -21.38 7.86 -12.01
CA GLY A 264 -21.32 8.90 -13.02
C GLY A 264 -22.52 9.86 -12.99
N LYS A 265 -23.38 9.76 -11.97
CA LYS A 265 -24.50 10.67 -11.72
C LYS A 265 -24.36 11.25 -10.34
N GLU A 266 -24.29 12.57 -10.25
CA GLU A 266 -24.32 13.23 -8.95
C GLU A 266 -25.72 13.12 -8.34
N ASP A 267 -25.82 12.37 -7.25
CA ASP A 267 -26.97 12.40 -6.36
C ASP A 267 -26.59 13.16 -5.07
N PRO A 268 -27.14 14.36 -4.84
CA PRO A 268 -26.87 15.13 -3.62
C PRO A 268 -27.15 14.37 -2.31
N GLN A 269 -27.93 13.29 -2.33
CA GLN A 269 -28.18 12.45 -1.15
C GLN A 269 -26.97 11.59 -0.76
N HIS A 270 -26.07 11.31 -1.69
CA HIS A 270 -24.85 10.53 -1.47
C HIS A 270 -23.61 11.40 -1.19
N ILE A 271 -23.75 12.72 -1.32
CA ILE A 271 -22.70 13.70 -1.04
C ILE A 271 -22.82 14.16 0.42
N ILE A 272 -21.81 13.84 1.23
CA ILE A 272 -21.80 14.12 2.67
C ILE A 272 -20.57 14.94 3.09
N THR A 273 -20.67 15.63 4.22
CA THR A 273 -19.55 16.39 4.80
C THR A 273 -18.60 15.49 5.58
N GLY A 274 -17.38 15.96 5.86
CA GLY A 274 -16.43 15.24 6.73
C GLY A 274 -17.02 14.84 8.09
N PRO A 275 -17.73 15.71 8.83
CA PRO A 275 -18.39 15.31 10.08
C PRO A 275 -19.45 14.22 9.90
N GLN A 276 -20.24 14.27 8.82
CA GLN A 276 -21.22 13.21 8.52
C GLN A 276 -20.53 11.87 8.19
N LEU A 277 -19.41 11.92 7.46
CA LEU A 277 -18.60 10.74 7.16
C LEU A 277 -17.95 10.17 8.43
N ALA A 278 -17.48 11.03 9.35
CA ALA A 278 -17.00 10.61 10.67
C ALA A 278 -18.06 9.85 11.46
N ASP A 279 -19.33 10.28 11.40
CA ASP A 279 -20.43 9.60 12.08
C ASP A 279 -20.76 8.23 11.45
N VAL A 280 -20.60 8.09 10.13
CA VAL A 280 -20.65 6.78 9.45
C VAL A 280 -19.60 5.84 10.02
N TYR A 281 -18.35 6.30 10.18
CA TYR A 281 -17.29 5.47 10.74
C TYR A 281 -17.51 5.10 12.20
N LYS A 282 -17.97 6.05 13.03
CA LYS A 282 -18.30 5.76 14.44
C LYS A 282 -19.37 4.68 14.54
N LYS A 283 -20.36 4.70 13.64
CA LYS A 283 -21.35 3.63 13.56
C LYS A 283 -20.72 2.29 13.19
N PHE A 284 -19.77 2.25 12.26
CA PHE A 284 -19.05 1.01 11.95
C PHE A 284 -18.24 0.48 13.14
N ILE A 285 -17.57 1.36 13.89
CA ILE A 285 -16.82 1.00 15.10
C ILE A 285 -17.76 0.47 16.19
N GLN A 286 -18.97 1.03 16.31
CA GLN A 286 -19.97 0.60 17.27
C GLN A 286 -20.59 -0.76 16.91
N ASP A 287 -20.95 -0.95 15.64
CA ASP A 287 -21.77 -2.09 15.20
C ASP A 287 -20.92 -3.31 14.79
N TYR A 288 -19.63 -3.12 14.48
CA TYR A 288 -18.71 -4.13 13.97
C TYR A 288 -17.37 -4.10 14.71
N PRO A 289 -16.58 -5.20 14.72
CA PRO A 289 -15.27 -5.24 15.38
C PRO A 289 -14.17 -4.52 14.58
N VAL A 290 -14.45 -3.30 14.12
CA VAL A 290 -13.51 -2.44 13.39
C VAL A 290 -12.47 -1.89 14.37
N VAL A 291 -11.19 -2.10 14.07
CA VAL A 291 -10.06 -1.66 14.91
C VAL A 291 -9.04 -0.83 14.15
N SER A 292 -9.20 -0.69 12.83
CA SER A 292 -8.34 0.13 11.99
C SER A 292 -9.15 0.76 10.87
N ILE A 293 -8.96 2.05 10.64
CA ILE A 293 -9.46 2.77 9.47
C ILE A 293 -8.29 3.50 8.83
N GLU A 294 -8.10 3.33 7.54
CA GLU A 294 -7.09 4.00 6.72
C GLU A 294 -7.77 5.01 5.80
N ASP A 295 -7.11 6.16 5.60
CA ASP A 295 -7.52 7.25 4.71
C ASP A 295 -9.00 7.65 4.82
N ALA A 296 -9.43 7.84 6.07
CA ALA A 296 -10.80 8.21 6.44
C ALA A 296 -11.27 9.54 5.81
N PHE A 297 -10.35 10.44 5.47
CA PHE A 297 -10.63 11.72 4.85
C PHE A 297 -9.60 12.00 3.76
N ASP A 298 -9.87 13.03 2.96
CA ASP A 298 -8.95 13.47 1.92
C ASP A 298 -7.56 13.79 2.50
N GLN A 299 -6.52 13.55 1.70
CA GLN A 299 -5.11 13.74 2.02
C GLN A 299 -4.76 15.15 2.52
N ASP A 300 -5.57 16.18 2.24
CA ASP A 300 -5.39 17.55 2.73
C ASP A 300 -6.48 18.03 3.69
N ASP A 301 -7.47 17.20 4.04
CA ASP A 301 -8.54 17.52 4.99
C ASP A 301 -8.10 17.34 6.47
N TRP A 302 -7.01 18.02 6.81
CA TRP A 302 -6.34 17.92 8.12
C TRP A 302 -7.26 18.17 9.32
N GLU A 303 -8.30 18.99 9.14
CA GLU A 303 -9.25 19.32 10.20
C GLU A 303 -10.11 18.10 10.56
N ASN A 304 -10.74 17.45 9.57
CA ASN A 304 -11.57 16.28 9.83
C ASN A 304 -10.75 15.10 10.35
N TRP A 305 -9.53 14.89 9.83
CA TRP A 305 -8.58 13.91 10.40
C TRP A 305 -8.36 14.13 11.91
N SER A 306 -7.98 15.35 12.30
CA SER A 306 -7.64 15.67 13.69
C SER A 306 -8.86 15.57 14.62
N GLN A 307 -10.02 16.03 14.16
CA GLN A 307 -11.27 15.94 14.92
C GLN A 307 -11.71 14.49 15.10
N PHE A 308 -11.62 13.68 14.05
CA PHE A 308 -12.01 12.28 14.11
C PHE A 308 -11.06 11.47 14.99
N GLN A 309 -9.74 11.65 14.83
CA GLN A 309 -8.72 11.01 15.67
C GLN A 309 -8.93 11.31 17.16
N ALA A 310 -9.36 12.52 17.52
CA ALA A 310 -9.66 12.88 18.90
C ALA A 310 -10.95 12.22 19.46
N SER A 311 -11.80 11.67 18.59
CA SER A 311 -13.12 11.12 18.94
C SER A 311 -13.18 9.58 18.99
N ILE A 312 -12.09 8.89 18.63
CA ILE A 312 -12.02 7.42 18.54
C ILE A 312 -10.78 6.89 19.28
N ASP A 313 -10.81 5.61 19.66
CA ASP A 313 -9.69 4.91 20.34
C ASP A 313 -9.16 3.72 19.52
N ILE A 314 -9.40 3.73 18.21
CA ILE A 314 -8.91 2.69 17.29
C ILE A 314 -7.68 3.18 16.51
N GLN A 315 -7.10 2.30 15.70
CA GLN A 315 -6.06 2.68 14.77
C GLN A 315 -6.65 3.55 13.63
N LEU A 316 -6.05 4.72 13.40
CA LEU A 316 -6.31 5.57 12.25
C LEU A 316 -5.00 5.70 11.47
N VAL A 317 -5.00 5.16 10.25
CA VAL A 317 -3.81 5.00 9.41
C VAL A 317 -3.81 6.11 8.37
N GLY A 318 -2.71 6.86 8.28
CA GLY A 318 -2.49 7.79 7.17
C GLY A 318 -1.67 7.13 6.08
N ASP A 319 -2.27 6.93 4.90
CA ASP A 319 -1.60 6.51 3.67
C ASP A 319 -1.35 7.72 2.76
N ASP A 320 -2.32 8.17 1.97
CA ASP A 320 -2.19 9.35 1.10
C ASP A 320 -2.03 10.64 1.90
N LEU A 321 -2.54 10.68 3.13
CA LEU A 321 -2.25 11.76 4.08
C LEU A 321 -0.74 11.95 4.29
N THR A 322 0.02 10.85 4.38
CA THR A 322 1.43 10.90 4.79
C THR A 322 2.39 10.57 3.66
N VAL A 323 1.99 9.78 2.66
CA VAL A 323 2.76 9.27 1.50
C VAL A 323 4.17 8.79 1.87
N THR A 324 4.35 8.23 3.08
CA THR A 324 5.67 7.86 3.61
C THR A 324 6.68 9.02 3.57
N ASN A 325 6.21 10.27 3.63
CA ASN A 325 7.00 11.51 3.57
C ASN A 325 7.26 12.05 4.98
N PRO A 326 8.53 12.13 5.43
CA PRO A 326 8.86 12.63 6.76
C PRO A 326 8.25 13.98 7.12
N LYS A 327 8.14 14.92 6.16
CA LYS A 327 7.52 16.24 6.40
C LYS A 327 6.02 16.13 6.68
N ARG A 328 5.31 15.28 5.93
CA ARG A 328 3.86 15.06 6.13
C ARG A 328 3.59 14.22 7.37
N ILE A 329 4.45 13.24 7.67
CA ILE A 329 4.41 12.47 8.92
C ILE A 329 4.60 13.40 10.12
N GLU A 330 5.57 14.31 10.07
CA GLU A 330 5.80 15.32 11.11
C GLU A 330 4.57 16.23 11.27
N GLN A 331 3.99 16.71 10.16
CA GLN A 331 2.77 17.50 10.18
C GLN A 331 1.57 16.73 10.77
N ALA A 332 1.39 15.45 10.40
CA ALA A 332 0.34 14.59 10.93
C ALA A 332 0.51 14.37 12.45
N ALA A 333 1.74 14.18 12.91
CA ALA A 333 2.05 14.08 14.33
C ALA A 333 1.76 15.38 15.08
N GLN A 334 2.16 16.53 14.54
CA GLN A 334 1.91 17.86 15.14
C GLN A 334 0.40 18.15 15.24
N LYS A 335 -0.36 17.80 14.21
CA LYS A 335 -1.82 17.98 14.16
C LYS A 335 -2.60 16.90 14.89
N LYS A 336 -1.95 15.80 15.29
CA LYS A 336 -2.59 14.59 15.83
C LYS A 336 -3.65 14.06 14.86
N ALA A 337 -3.31 14.05 13.57
CA ALA A 337 -4.24 13.70 12.49
C ALA A 337 -4.48 12.19 12.40
N CYS A 338 -3.46 11.37 12.67
CA CYS A 338 -3.55 9.91 12.67
C CYS A 338 -2.60 9.32 13.74
N ASN A 339 -2.72 8.04 14.06
CA ASN A 339 -1.85 7.34 15.02
C ASN A 339 -1.10 6.15 14.42
N CYS A 340 -1.23 5.92 13.12
CA CYS A 340 -0.51 4.88 12.38
C CYS A 340 -0.11 5.38 10.99
N LEU A 341 1.00 4.85 10.49
CA LEU A 341 1.57 5.15 9.17
C LEU A 341 1.43 3.91 8.30
N LEU A 342 0.87 4.07 7.10
CA LEU A 342 1.06 3.06 6.06
C LEU A 342 2.41 3.28 5.39
N LEU A 343 3.30 2.29 5.53
CA LEU A 343 4.66 2.37 4.99
C LEU A 343 4.75 1.72 3.61
N LYS A 344 4.67 2.54 2.55
CA LYS A 344 4.84 2.11 1.16
C LYS A 344 6.18 2.60 0.62
N VAL A 345 7.16 1.69 0.48
CA VAL A 345 8.54 2.02 0.06
C VAL A 345 8.66 2.68 -1.32
N SER A 346 7.67 2.48 -2.20
CA SER A 346 7.58 3.14 -3.50
C SER A 346 7.14 4.60 -3.41
N LYS A 347 6.36 4.97 -2.38
CA LYS A 347 5.89 6.35 -2.19
C LYS A 347 7.03 7.28 -1.78
N ARG A 348 8.12 6.74 -1.20
CA ARG A 348 9.39 7.47 -0.95
C ARG A 348 10.56 6.54 -0.60
N LEU A 349 11.76 6.78 -1.17
CA LEU A 349 13.02 6.41 -0.51
C LEU A 349 13.51 7.56 0.35
N LEU A 350 13.90 7.24 1.58
CA LEU A 350 14.31 8.18 2.64
C LEU A 350 15.52 9.02 2.23
#